data_AF-A0A1M6FGX9-F1
#
_entry.id   AF-A0A1M6FGX9-F1
#
_cell.length_a   1.000
_cell.length_b   1.000
_cell.length_c   1.000
_cell.angle_alpha   90.00
_cell.angle_beta   90.00
_cell.angle_gamma   90.00
#
_symmetry.space_group_name_H-M   'P 1'
#
loop_
_entity.id
_entity.type
_entity.pdbx_description
1 polymer ?
#
loop_
_entity_poly.entity_id
_entity_poly.type
_entity_poly.pdbx_seq_one_letter_code
_entity_poly.pdbx_strand_id
1 'polypeptide(L)'
;MAEITKFSASEVAYHIKHDLREIPDGKDYGNESINRSLSGNNYSLLKGRCQTAEEANKYRKELEKEIHQYKRKNLVHAVEVVVQCPADCPPEQKDAFFNVTYEHICSTLPMGERCVFVAEVHVDERVKDHEGKIILDEYGNPLSKDHLHVMYVPAVPDTKHDGYQYKLCADQLTKRARLKEFHPALQKALDDAGIKATVYRKKEGDGKTIGLSVKQLKEITAKTGIKFEKSVTVDELAVILKTNHDLKVYDKALKERLREKEHEVSSLKTASSEKDHRIESLKNHVKDRDTEIENLRSEVKAKEATINQSKAADIESENTKSELQEQLRIKEAEKQRLIEKANNIISEKNHQIQTVTTENKDLQRQLDYLQKELEKSKERIYELEAKQHEKELEHKKLERDQTWGNNSGWGTTSSWGDNTKTYSEDKTW
;
A
#
# COMPACT_ATOMS: atom_id res chain seq x y z
N MET A 1 -27.06 -46.19 27.50
CA MET A 1 -28.53 -46.33 27.25
C MET A 1 -28.87 -47.81 27.32
N ALA A 2 -30.05 -48.20 27.82
CA ALA A 2 -30.43 -49.62 27.87
C ALA A 2 -31.69 -49.94 27.04
N GLU A 3 -31.63 -51.02 26.27
CA GLU A 3 -32.73 -51.59 25.47
C GLU A 3 -33.06 -53.00 25.96
N ILE A 4 -34.32 -53.43 25.78
CA ILE A 4 -34.79 -54.76 26.22
C ILE A 4 -35.63 -55.42 25.12
N THR A 5 -35.15 -56.56 24.63
CA THR A 5 -35.77 -57.33 23.55
C THR A 5 -36.28 -58.67 24.08
N LYS A 6 -37.35 -59.21 23.44
CA LYS A 6 -38.04 -60.45 23.83
C LYS A 6 -38.09 -61.38 22.65
N PHE A 7 -37.62 -62.61 22.82
CA PHE A 7 -37.51 -63.58 21.72
C PHE A 7 -38.36 -64.83 21.94
N SER A 8 -39.03 -65.26 20.88
CA SER A 8 -39.62 -66.59 20.75
C SER A 8 -38.55 -67.65 20.47
N ALA A 9 -38.89 -68.93 20.66
CA ALA A 9 -37.95 -70.05 20.54
C ALA A 9 -37.17 -70.11 19.21
N SER A 10 -37.77 -69.66 18.10
CA SER A 10 -37.15 -69.64 16.77
C SER A 10 -36.13 -68.53 16.57
N GLU A 11 -36.26 -67.42 17.32
CA GLU A 11 -35.40 -66.23 17.16
C GLU A 11 -34.12 -66.37 17.99
N VAL A 12 -34.18 -66.99 19.18
CA VAL A 12 -33.04 -67.04 20.13
C VAL A 12 -31.75 -67.53 19.49
N ALA A 13 -31.78 -68.62 18.71
CA ALA A 13 -30.58 -69.21 18.12
C ALA A 13 -29.93 -68.36 17.02
N TYR A 14 -30.66 -67.40 16.44
CA TYR A 14 -30.10 -66.42 15.51
C TYR A 14 -29.41 -65.28 16.27
N HIS A 15 -30.03 -64.77 17.34
CA HIS A 15 -29.47 -63.70 18.16
C HIS A 15 -28.22 -64.12 18.93
N ILE A 16 -28.20 -65.31 19.55
CA ILE A 16 -26.98 -65.84 20.19
C ILE A 16 -25.77 -65.82 19.23
N LYS A 17 -25.98 -66.15 17.94
CA LYS A 17 -24.90 -66.11 16.93
C LYS A 17 -24.45 -64.69 16.58
N HIS A 18 -25.38 -63.73 16.62
CA HIS A 18 -25.06 -62.32 16.41
C HIS A 18 -24.19 -61.77 17.53
N ASP A 19 -24.52 -62.13 18.77
CA ASP A 19 -23.86 -61.62 19.96
C ASP A 19 -22.48 -62.30 20.11
N LEU A 20 -22.39 -63.63 19.97
CA LEU A 20 -21.11 -64.34 19.98
C LEU A 20 -20.30 -64.22 18.67
N ARG A 21 -20.74 -63.37 17.73
CA ARG A 21 -20.14 -63.16 16.39
C ARG A 21 -19.93 -64.45 15.56
N GLU A 22 -20.64 -65.54 15.86
CA GLU A 22 -20.57 -66.84 15.17
C GLU A 22 -21.42 -66.89 13.88
N ILE A 23 -21.01 -66.10 12.89
CA ILE A 23 -21.66 -66.07 11.56
C ILE A 23 -21.19 -67.26 10.71
N PRO A 24 -22.07 -67.97 9.98
CA PRO A 24 -21.65 -68.87 8.91
C PRO A 24 -20.86 -68.15 7.83
N ASP A 25 -19.82 -68.80 7.31
CA ASP A 25 -18.95 -68.26 6.25
C ASP A 25 -19.74 -67.67 5.06
N GLY A 26 -19.29 -66.51 4.58
CA GLY A 26 -19.90 -65.81 3.45
C GLY A 26 -21.19 -65.05 3.76
N LYS A 27 -21.63 -64.98 5.02
CA LYS A 27 -22.71 -64.08 5.46
C LYS A 27 -22.19 -62.88 6.23
N ASP A 28 -22.99 -61.81 6.21
CA ASP A 28 -22.75 -60.59 6.96
C ASP A 28 -24.08 -60.14 7.59
N TYR A 29 -24.03 -59.49 8.76
CA TYR A 29 -25.25 -59.02 9.43
C TYR A 29 -25.86 -57.77 8.79
N GLY A 30 -25.25 -57.23 7.74
CA GLY A 30 -25.67 -55.98 7.08
C GLY A 30 -25.44 -54.73 7.95
N ASN A 31 -24.89 -54.88 9.15
CA ASN A 31 -24.51 -53.77 10.01
C ASN A 31 -23.09 -53.31 9.63
N GLU A 32 -23.02 -52.33 8.73
CA GLU A 32 -21.78 -51.70 8.27
C GLU A 32 -20.95 -51.02 9.39
N SER A 33 -21.44 -51.03 10.64
CA SER A 33 -20.80 -50.42 11.82
C SER A 33 -19.84 -51.38 12.54
N ILE A 34 -19.91 -52.69 12.26
CA ILE A 34 -19.04 -53.71 12.88
C ILE A 34 -17.67 -53.69 12.20
N ASN A 35 -16.62 -53.38 12.96
CA ASN A 35 -15.24 -53.48 12.48
C ASN A 35 -14.65 -54.86 12.82
N ARG A 36 -14.66 -55.78 11.85
CA ARG A 36 -14.21 -57.18 12.02
C ARG A 36 -12.77 -57.34 12.54
N SER A 37 -11.89 -56.35 12.37
CA SER A 37 -10.53 -56.41 12.94
C SER A 37 -10.48 -56.20 14.46
N LEU A 38 -11.59 -55.74 15.05
CA LEU A 38 -11.72 -55.47 16.49
C LEU A 38 -12.63 -56.48 17.20
N SER A 39 -13.35 -57.35 16.48
CA SER A 39 -14.22 -58.37 17.09
C SER A 39 -13.45 -59.36 17.97
N GLY A 40 -12.14 -59.53 17.76
CA GLY A 40 -11.26 -60.29 18.66
C GLY A 40 -10.96 -59.63 20.01
N ASN A 41 -11.39 -58.38 20.21
CA ASN A 41 -11.35 -57.67 21.49
C ASN A 41 -12.70 -57.72 22.24
N ASN A 42 -13.74 -58.30 21.64
CA ASN A 42 -14.98 -58.59 22.36
C ASN A 42 -14.71 -59.65 23.44
N TYR A 43 -15.47 -59.63 24.53
CA TYR A 43 -15.24 -60.55 25.64
C TYR A 43 -16.51 -60.93 26.41
N SER A 44 -16.48 -62.16 26.93
CA SER A 44 -17.59 -62.75 27.67
C SER A 44 -17.43 -62.63 29.18
N LEU A 45 -18.50 -62.22 29.87
CA LEU A 45 -18.57 -62.15 31.34
C LEU A 45 -18.99 -63.48 31.99
N LEU A 46 -19.30 -64.53 31.21
CA LEU A 46 -19.82 -65.82 31.69
C LEU A 46 -18.78 -66.78 32.29
N LYS A 47 -17.56 -66.31 32.61
CA LYS A 47 -16.50 -67.07 33.31
C LYS A 47 -16.26 -68.47 32.71
N GLY A 48 -16.20 -68.57 31.38
CA GLY A 48 -15.93 -69.81 30.64
C GLY A 48 -17.15 -70.71 30.38
N ARG A 49 -18.38 -70.30 30.74
CA ARG A 49 -19.61 -70.97 30.27
C ARG A 49 -20.06 -70.41 28.93
N CYS A 50 -20.78 -71.21 28.14
CA CYS A 50 -21.51 -70.76 26.95
C CYS A 50 -20.63 -69.98 25.96
N GLN A 51 -19.44 -70.50 25.66
CA GLN A 51 -18.44 -69.81 24.84
C GLN A 51 -18.74 -69.87 23.34
N THR A 52 -19.65 -70.77 22.94
CA THR A 52 -20.13 -70.90 21.55
C THR A 52 -21.66 -70.79 21.48
N ALA A 53 -22.20 -70.46 20.30
CA ALA A 53 -23.65 -70.35 20.14
C ALA A 53 -24.36 -71.70 20.25
N GLU A 54 -23.66 -72.81 19.97
CA GLU A 54 -24.16 -74.15 20.25
C GLU A 54 -24.25 -74.41 21.76
N GLU A 55 -23.19 -74.13 22.52
CA GLU A 55 -23.19 -74.27 23.98
C GLU A 55 -24.25 -73.41 24.66
N ALA A 56 -24.32 -72.12 24.32
CA ALA A 56 -25.30 -71.18 24.88
C ALA A 56 -26.75 -71.65 24.63
N ASN A 57 -27.04 -72.06 23.39
CA ASN A 57 -28.37 -72.55 23.02
C ASN A 57 -28.69 -73.92 23.63
N LYS A 58 -27.68 -74.79 23.83
CA LYS A 58 -27.82 -76.07 24.54
C LYS A 58 -28.11 -75.83 26.02
N TYR A 59 -27.29 -75.01 26.70
CA TYR A 59 -27.46 -74.64 28.10
C TYR A 59 -28.86 -74.07 28.38
N ARG A 60 -29.30 -73.12 27.54
CA ARG A 60 -30.67 -72.59 27.57
C ARG A 60 -31.74 -73.69 27.49
N LYS A 61 -31.61 -74.60 26.51
CA LYS A 61 -32.57 -75.72 26.32
C LYS A 61 -32.56 -76.73 27.45
N GLU A 62 -31.42 -76.92 28.13
CA GLU A 62 -31.31 -77.80 29.29
C GLU A 62 -31.97 -77.15 30.52
N LEU A 63 -31.66 -75.88 30.79
CA LEU A 63 -32.30 -75.10 31.85
C LEU A 63 -33.83 -75.00 31.65
N GLU A 64 -34.29 -74.83 30.41
CA GLU A 64 -35.72 -74.79 30.09
C GLU A 64 -36.47 -76.09 30.41
N LYS A 65 -35.79 -77.25 30.54
CA LYS A 65 -36.43 -78.51 30.99
C LYS A 65 -36.71 -78.52 32.50
N GLU A 66 -35.95 -77.74 33.28
CA GLU A 66 -36.10 -77.62 34.74
C GLU A 66 -37.16 -76.58 35.15
N ILE A 67 -37.73 -75.88 34.18
CA ILE A 67 -38.61 -74.73 34.37
C ILE A 67 -39.99 -75.04 33.80
N HIS A 68 -41.06 -74.69 34.52
CA HIS A 68 -42.42 -74.85 34.01
C HIS A 68 -42.65 -73.95 32.77
N GLN A 69 -43.04 -74.57 31.65
CA GLN A 69 -43.35 -73.89 30.40
C GLN A 69 -44.85 -73.94 30.08
N TYR A 70 -45.45 -72.77 29.85
CA TYR A 70 -46.82 -72.65 29.40
C TYR A 70 -46.99 -73.10 27.94
N LYS A 71 -47.93 -74.01 27.67
CA LYS A 71 -48.29 -74.47 26.32
C LYS A 71 -49.02 -73.38 25.51
N ARG A 72 -48.29 -72.36 25.03
CA ARG A 72 -48.80 -71.25 24.22
C ARG A 72 -47.87 -70.90 23.06
N LYS A 73 -48.44 -70.51 21.91
CA LYS A 73 -47.68 -70.21 20.67
C LYS A 73 -46.67 -69.06 20.83
N ASN A 74 -47.02 -68.03 21.60
CA ASN A 74 -46.23 -66.81 21.75
C ASN A 74 -45.49 -66.80 23.11
N LEU A 75 -44.79 -67.90 23.43
CA LEU A 75 -43.95 -67.98 24.63
C LEU A 75 -42.61 -67.26 24.36
N VAL A 76 -42.15 -66.47 25.34
CA VAL A 76 -40.89 -65.69 25.25
C VAL A 76 -39.79 -66.48 25.94
N HIS A 77 -38.96 -67.16 25.17
CA HIS A 77 -37.93 -68.09 25.67
C HIS A 77 -36.68 -67.36 26.17
N ALA A 78 -36.39 -66.18 25.62
CA ALA A 78 -35.29 -65.35 26.06
C ALA A 78 -35.72 -63.88 26.19
N VAL A 79 -35.11 -63.19 27.15
CA VAL A 79 -35.09 -61.74 27.23
C VAL A 79 -33.64 -61.31 27.15
N GLU A 80 -33.38 -60.28 26.36
CA GLU A 80 -32.08 -59.65 26.22
C GLU A 80 -32.14 -58.24 26.78
N VAL A 81 -31.08 -57.84 27.46
CA VAL A 81 -30.85 -56.46 27.91
C VAL A 81 -29.54 -56.01 27.28
N VAL A 82 -29.61 -55.01 26.42
CA VAL A 82 -28.41 -54.40 25.81
C VAL A 82 -28.13 -53.09 26.54
N VAL A 83 -26.95 -52.95 27.15
CA VAL A 83 -26.55 -51.73 27.87
C VAL A 83 -25.32 -51.11 27.23
N GLN A 84 -25.51 -49.95 26.60
CA GLN A 84 -24.43 -49.14 26.04
C GLN A 84 -23.74 -48.30 27.11
N CYS A 85 -22.41 -48.34 27.13
CA CYS A 85 -21.55 -47.55 27.98
C CYS A 85 -21.73 -46.03 27.72
N PRO A 86 -21.95 -45.20 28.77
CA PRO A 86 -22.03 -43.76 28.63
C PRO A 86 -20.73 -43.12 28.12
N ALA A 87 -20.84 -42.06 27.32
CA ALA A 87 -19.68 -41.33 26.79
C ALA A 87 -18.88 -40.58 27.87
N ASP A 88 -19.43 -40.39 29.07
CA ASP A 88 -18.74 -39.80 30.22
C ASP A 88 -18.04 -40.83 31.13
N CYS A 89 -18.09 -42.12 30.77
CA CYS A 89 -17.31 -43.18 31.42
C CYS A 89 -15.83 -43.09 31.03
N PRO A 90 -14.90 -42.93 32.00
CA PRO A 90 -13.47 -42.97 31.72
C PRO A 90 -13.06 -44.29 31.04
N PRO A 91 -12.13 -44.28 30.06
CA PRO A 91 -11.67 -45.48 29.37
C PRO A 91 -11.20 -46.60 30.31
N GLU A 92 -10.47 -46.23 31.37
CA GLU A 92 -9.95 -47.13 32.39
C GLU A 92 -11.02 -47.73 33.31
N GLN A 93 -12.25 -47.20 33.29
CA GLN A 93 -13.39 -47.71 34.06
C GLN A 93 -14.38 -48.54 33.23
N LYS A 94 -14.18 -48.68 31.91
CA LYS A 94 -15.15 -49.38 31.03
C LYS A 94 -15.38 -50.84 31.43
N ASP A 95 -14.32 -51.59 31.73
CA ASP A 95 -14.45 -52.99 32.13
C ASP A 95 -15.15 -53.12 33.49
N ALA A 96 -14.87 -52.21 34.43
CA ALA A 96 -15.58 -52.13 35.70
C ALA A 96 -17.07 -51.79 35.52
N PHE A 97 -17.38 -50.85 34.62
CA PHE A 97 -18.75 -50.49 34.24
C PHE A 97 -19.54 -51.69 33.73
N PHE A 98 -18.97 -52.49 32.83
CA PHE A 98 -19.66 -53.68 32.31
C PHE A 98 -19.82 -54.79 33.36
N ASN A 99 -18.81 -55.02 34.21
CA ASN A 99 -18.93 -55.98 35.31
C ASN A 99 -20.03 -55.58 36.31
N VAL A 100 -20.05 -54.33 36.78
CA VAL A 100 -21.11 -53.85 37.71
C VAL A 100 -22.48 -53.82 37.04
N THR A 101 -22.56 -53.50 35.75
CA THR A 101 -23.82 -53.58 34.98
C THR A 101 -24.33 -55.01 34.89
N TYR A 102 -23.45 -55.98 34.62
CA TYR A 102 -23.77 -57.40 34.57
C TYR A 102 -24.24 -57.93 35.93
N GLU A 103 -23.48 -57.68 36.99
CA GLU A 103 -23.84 -58.06 38.36
C GLU A 103 -25.17 -57.43 38.78
N HIS A 104 -25.41 -56.16 38.44
CA HIS A 104 -26.69 -55.50 38.67
C HIS A 104 -27.82 -56.23 37.95
N ILE A 105 -27.69 -56.51 36.65
CA ILE A 105 -28.70 -57.26 35.88
C ILE A 105 -28.99 -58.60 36.56
N CYS A 106 -27.96 -59.40 36.86
CA CYS A 106 -28.10 -60.69 37.54
C CYS A 106 -28.81 -60.57 38.90
N SER A 107 -28.55 -59.51 39.68
CA SER A 107 -29.21 -59.27 40.97
C SER A 107 -30.73 -59.03 40.86
N THR A 108 -31.21 -58.56 39.70
CA THR A 108 -32.66 -58.34 39.46
C THR A 108 -33.41 -59.60 39.02
N LEU A 109 -32.69 -60.67 38.65
CA LEU A 109 -33.22 -61.93 38.14
C LEU A 109 -33.44 -62.92 39.30
N PRO A 110 -34.65 -63.49 39.48
CA PRO A 110 -34.92 -64.41 40.59
C PRO A 110 -34.08 -65.70 40.60
N MET A 111 -33.59 -66.15 39.43
CA MET A 111 -32.67 -67.28 39.29
C MET A 111 -31.19 -66.85 39.30
N GLY A 112 -30.91 -65.55 39.44
CA GLY A 112 -29.56 -64.98 39.42
C GLY A 112 -28.82 -65.22 38.11
N GLU A 113 -27.49 -65.32 38.20
CA GLU A 113 -26.57 -65.58 37.07
C GLU A 113 -26.90 -66.87 36.28
N ARG A 114 -27.54 -67.85 36.93
CA ARG A 114 -27.80 -69.18 36.36
C ARG A 114 -28.75 -69.15 35.16
N CYS A 115 -29.68 -68.18 35.08
CA CYS A 115 -30.53 -68.08 33.89
C CYS A 115 -29.90 -67.32 32.72
N VAL A 116 -28.71 -66.74 32.90
CA VAL A 116 -27.96 -66.05 31.85
C VAL A 116 -27.15 -67.05 31.02
N PHE A 117 -27.24 -66.91 29.71
CA PHE A 117 -26.55 -67.76 28.72
C PHE A 117 -25.84 -66.99 27.61
N VAL A 118 -25.98 -65.65 27.54
CA VAL A 118 -25.06 -64.73 26.84
C VAL A 118 -24.79 -63.54 27.77
N ALA A 119 -23.53 -63.13 27.89
CA ALA A 119 -23.12 -61.90 28.56
C ALA A 119 -21.88 -61.32 27.86
N GLU A 120 -22.07 -60.80 26.65
CA GLU A 120 -20.99 -60.45 25.72
C GLU A 120 -20.81 -58.94 25.60
N VAL A 121 -19.57 -58.46 25.74
CA VAL A 121 -19.21 -57.05 25.55
C VAL A 121 -18.68 -56.86 24.13
N HIS A 122 -19.40 -56.08 23.34
CA HIS A 122 -18.96 -55.63 22.03
C HIS A 122 -18.17 -54.33 22.14
N VAL A 123 -16.94 -54.34 21.61
CA VAL A 123 -16.07 -53.15 21.46
C VAL A 123 -15.70 -52.90 19.99
N ASP A 124 -16.32 -53.66 19.07
CA ASP A 124 -16.07 -53.66 17.63
C ASP A 124 -16.97 -52.70 16.83
N GLU A 125 -18.01 -52.13 17.44
CA GLU A 125 -18.96 -51.24 16.77
C GLU A 125 -18.55 -49.76 16.84
N ARG A 126 -18.57 -49.06 15.70
CA ARG A 126 -18.15 -47.66 15.57
C ARG A 126 -19.30 -46.71 15.25
N VAL A 127 -19.21 -45.50 15.79
CA VAL A 127 -20.16 -44.41 15.46
C VAL A 127 -19.79 -43.83 14.10
N LYS A 128 -20.78 -43.73 13.21
CA LYS A 128 -20.68 -43.05 11.92
C LYS A 128 -21.50 -41.75 11.92
N ASP A 129 -21.07 -40.76 11.14
CA ASP A 129 -21.84 -39.55 10.84
C ASP A 129 -22.89 -39.78 9.73
N HIS A 130 -23.54 -38.70 9.28
CA HIS A 130 -24.57 -38.77 8.23
C HIS A 130 -24.03 -39.03 6.82
N GLU A 131 -22.71 -38.94 6.62
CA GLU A 131 -22.00 -39.31 5.38
C GLU A 131 -21.41 -40.73 5.46
N GLY A 132 -21.61 -41.44 6.58
CA GLY A 132 -21.11 -42.79 6.80
C GLY A 132 -19.65 -42.86 7.26
N LYS A 133 -19.01 -41.72 7.55
CA LYS A 133 -17.63 -41.64 8.02
C LYS A 133 -17.57 -41.87 9.52
N ILE A 134 -16.54 -42.58 9.99
CA ILE A 134 -16.30 -42.84 11.40
C ILE A 134 -16.05 -41.52 12.15
N ILE A 135 -16.82 -41.29 13.22
CA ILE A 135 -16.63 -40.17 14.14
C ILE A 135 -15.42 -40.46 15.03
N LEU A 136 -14.59 -39.46 15.28
CA LEU A 136 -13.44 -39.55 16.18
C LEU A 136 -13.74 -38.88 17.53
N ASP A 137 -13.09 -39.33 18.59
CA ASP A 137 -13.05 -38.66 19.89
C ASP A 137 -12.09 -37.46 19.88
N GLU A 138 -11.99 -36.75 21.01
CA GLU A 138 -11.13 -35.58 21.19
C GLU A 138 -9.61 -35.87 21.07
N TYR A 139 -9.22 -37.15 21.09
CA TYR A 139 -7.84 -37.62 20.92
C TYR A 139 -7.57 -38.16 19.51
N GLY A 140 -8.58 -38.15 18.62
CA GLY A 140 -8.48 -38.65 17.25
C GLY A 140 -8.72 -40.14 17.07
N ASN A 141 -9.19 -40.86 18.10
CA ASN A 141 -9.51 -42.29 18.00
C ASN A 141 -10.96 -42.50 17.53
N PRO A 142 -11.25 -43.55 16.74
CA PRO A 142 -12.62 -43.95 16.40
C PRO A 142 -13.55 -44.11 17.60
N LEU A 143 -14.61 -43.27 17.66
CA LEU A 143 -15.62 -43.30 18.72
C LEU A 143 -16.37 -44.65 18.68
N SER A 144 -16.23 -45.42 19.76
CA SER A 144 -16.82 -46.74 19.90
C SER A 144 -18.19 -46.70 20.56
N LYS A 145 -19.09 -47.60 20.18
CA LYS A 145 -20.35 -47.84 20.88
C LYS A 145 -20.21 -49.04 21.81
N ASP A 146 -19.27 -49.01 22.76
CA ASP A 146 -19.05 -50.19 23.62
C ASP A 146 -20.36 -50.55 24.36
N HIS A 147 -20.82 -51.79 24.26
CA HIS A 147 -22.09 -52.24 24.82
C HIS A 147 -22.07 -53.71 25.24
N LEU A 148 -22.84 -54.02 26.28
CA LEU A 148 -23.00 -55.36 26.84
C LEU A 148 -24.35 -55.94 26.43
N HIS A 149 -24.35 -57.12 25.80
CA HIS A 149 -25.52 -57.96 25.56
C HIS A 149 -25.68 -58.98 26.70
N VAL A 150 -26.76 -58.90 27.49
CA VAL A 150 -27.11 -59.92 28.49
C VAL A 150 -28.39 -60.64 28.10
N MET A 151 -28.29 -61.90 27.64
CA MET A 151 -29.45 -62.73 27.29
C MET A 151 -29.69 -63.83 28.32
N TYR A 152 -30.93 -63.91 28.81
CA TYR A 152 -31.33 -64.83 29.86
C TYR A 152 -32.70 -65.48 29.63
N VAL A 153 -32.89 -66.68 30.22
CA VAL A 153 -34.20 -67.34 30.32
C VAL A 153 -35.02 -66.59 31.36
N PRO A 154 -36.25 -66.12 31.04
CA PRO A 154 -37.05 -65.32 31.96
C PRO A 154 -37.75 -66.18 33.03
N ALA A 155 -36.93 -66.81 33.87
CA ALA A 155 -37.34 -67.66 34.98
C ALA A 155 -37.78 -66.80 36.18
N VAL A 156 -38.99 -67.04 36.66
CA VAL A 156 -39.52 -66.46 37.91
C VAL A 156 -39.98 -67.58 38.84
N PRO A 157 -40.03 -67.37 40.17
CA PRO A 157 -40.44 -68.41 41.10
C PRO A 157 -41.84 -68.93 40.77
N ASP A 158 -42.02 -70.23 40.87
CA ASP A 158 -43.32 -70.86 40.70
C ASP A 158 -43.92 -71.28 42.04
N THR A 159 -45.24 -71.15 42.09
CA THR A 159 -46.09 -71.42 43.26
C THR A 159 -47.39 -72.11 42.85
N LYS A 160 -47.48 -72.56 41.59
CA LYS A 160 -48.73 -73.06 40.97
C LYS A 160 -48.62 -74.43 40.30
N HIS A 161 -47.41 -74.92 40.03
CA HIS A 161 -47.22 -76.19 39.33
C HIS A 161 -46.23 -77.04 40.11
N ASP A 162 -46.72 -78.15 40.66
CA ASP A 162 -45.92 -79.05 41.49
C ASP A 162 -44.73 -79.63 40.71
N GLY A 163 -43.60 -79.82 41.40
CA GLY A 163 -42.36 -80.31 40.81
C GLY A 163 -41.47 -79.24 40.14
N TYR A 164 -41.93 -78.00 40.00
CA TYR A 164 -41.15 -76.90 39.42
C TYR A 164 -40.90 -75.78 40.43
N GLN A 165 -39.64 -75.40 40.64
CA GLN A 165 -39.27 -74.23 41.46
C GLN A 165 -39.48 -72.89 40.70
N TYR A 166 -39.41 -72.93 39.37
CA TYR A 166 -39.48 -71.76 38.50
C TYR A 166 -40.38 -72.01 37.30
N LYS A 167 -40.93 -70.91 36.76
CA LYS A 167 -41.68 -70.88 35.50
C LYS A 167 -41.17 -69.80 34.57
N LEU A 168 -41.46 -69.99 33.29
CA LEU A 168 -41.05 -69.08 32.23
C LEU A 168 -42.08 -67.94 32.08
N CYS A 169 -41.71 -66.71 32.48
CA CYS A 169 -42.62 -65.56 32.53
C CYS A 169 -41.93 -64.20 32.32
N ALA A 170 -41.58 -63.87 31.07
CA ALA A 170 -40.99 -62.57 30.71
C ALA A 170 -41.81 -61.34 31.14
N ASP A 171 -43.14 -61.45 31.20
CA ASP A 171 -44.01 -60.33 31.61
C ASP A 171 -43.63 -59.81 33.00
N GLN A 172 -43.48 -60.69 34.00
CA GLN A 172 -43.18 -60.30 35.38
C GLN A 172 -41.85 -59.56 35.51
N LEU A 173 -40.83 -59.94 34.73
CA LEU A 173 -39.52 -59.31 34.74
C LEU A 173 -39.51 -57.96 34.00
N THR A 174 -40.39 -57.79 33.00
CA THR A 174 -40.38 -56.63 32.08
C THR A 174 -41.57 -55.68 32.25
N LYS A 175 -42.26 -55.71 33.41
CA LYS A 175 -43.32 -54.75 33.72
C LYS A 175 -42.78 -53.34 33.80
N ARG A 176 -43.56 -52.37 33.30
CA ARG A 176 -43.21 -50.92 33.31
C ARG A 176 -42.75 -50.38 34.66
N ALA A 177 -43.26 -50.92 35.78
CA ALA A 177 -42.81 -50.55 37.13
C ALA A 177 -41.32 -50.90 37.33
N ARG A 178 -40.94 -52.18 37.17
CA ARG A 178 -39.54 -52.63 37.23
C ARG A 178 -38.63 -51.90 36.23
N LEU A 179 -39.10 -51.70 34.99
CA LEU A 179 -38.29 -51.03 33.97
C LEU A 179 -38.02 -49.55 34.26
N LYS A 180 -38.87 -48.88 35.05
CA LYS A 180 -38.59 -47.52 35.55
C LYS A 180 -37.50 -47.50 36.63
N GLU A 181 -37.36 -48.57 37.39
CA GLU A 181 -36.41 -48.69 38.51
C GLU A 181 -35.00 -49.08 38.03
N PHE A 182 -34.88 -49.75 36.86
CA PHE A 182 -33.61 -50.21 36.30
C PHE A 182 -32.54 -49.12 36.23
N HIS A 183 -32.80 -48.00 35.56
CA HIS A 183 -31.79 -46.95 35.38
C HIS A 183 -31.41 -46.26 36.71
N PRO A 184 -32.35 -45.85 37.60
CA PRO A 184 -32.00 -45.37 38.95
C PRO A 184 -31.19 -46.36 39.79
N ALA A 185 -31.55 -47.65 39.76
CA ALA A 185 -30.88 -48.67 40.57
C ALA A 185 -29.48 -49.02 40.02
N LEU A 186 -29.33 -49.07 38.69
CA LEU A 186 -28.03 -49.23 38.04
C LEU A 186 -27.11 -48.02 38.31
N GLN A 187 -27.64 -46.78 38.25
CA GLN A 187 -26.85 -45.60 38.63
C GLN A 187 -26.36 -45.72 40.07
N LYS A 188 -27.24 -46.08 41.01
CA LYS A 188 -26.83 -46.30 42.40
C LYS A 188 -25.75 -47.38 42.52
N ALA A 189 -25.85 -48.48 41.78
CA ALA A 189 -24.84 -49.55 41.80
C ALA A 189 -23.47 -49.08 41.26
N LEU A 190 -23.47 -48.24 40.21
CA LEU A 190 -22.26 -47.61 39.67
C LEU A 190 -21.67 -46.60 40.67
N ASP A 191 -22.51 -45.74 41.26
CA ASP A 191 -22.11 -44.75 42.27
C ASP A 191 -21.52 -45.43 43.52
N ASP A 192 -22.17 -46.48 44.04
CA ASP A 192 -21.70 -47.29 45.17
C ASP A 192 -20.35 -47.97 44.87
N ALA A 193 -20.11 -48.34 43.60
CA ALA A 193 -18.86 -48.93 43.12
C ALA A 193 -17.77 -47.89 42.77
N GLY A 194 -18.06 -46.59 42.88
CA GLY A 194 -17.12 -45.52 42.51
C GLY A 194 -16.89 -45.35 41.00
N ILE A 195 -17.79 -45.88 40.17
CA ILE A 195 -17.70 -45.84 38.71
C ILE A 195 -18.39 -44.57 38.20
N LYS A 196 -17.62 -43.70 37.55
CA LYS A 196 -18.10 -42.45 36.98
C LYS A 196 -18.75 -42.70 35.62
N ALA A 197 -20.03 -43.06 35.58
CA ALA A 197 -20.77 -43.22 34.32
C ALA A 197 -22.23 -42.78 34.49
N THR A 198 -22.73 -41.84 33.67
CA THR A 198 -24.12 -41.38 33.78
C THR A 198 -25.08 -42.28 32.98
N VAL A 199 -25.76 -43.21 33.66
CA VAL A 199 -26.89 -43.99 33.10
C VAL A 199 -28.25 -43.41 33.47
N TYR A 200 -28.35 -42.62 34.53
CA TYR A 200 -29.59 -41.96 34.98
C TYR A 200 -29.34 -40.51 35.41
N ARG A 201 -30.15 -39.59 34.89
CA ARG A 201 -30.28 -38.24 35.46
C ARG A 201 -31.70 -38.05 35.96
N LYS A 202 -31.83 -37.76 37.26
CA LYS A 202 -33.09 -37.31 37.85
C LYS A 202 -33.45 -35.97 37.17
N LYS A 203 -34.66 -35.88 36.61
CA LYS A 203 -35.13 -34.62 36.00
C LYS A 203 -35.41 -33.61 37.10
N GLU A 204 -34.93 -32.39 36.93
CA GLU A 204 -35.34 -31.23 37.74
C GLU A 204 -36.67 -30.67 37.23
N GLY A 205 -37.44 -30.04 38.12
CA GLY A 205 -38.77 -29.51 37.82
C GLY A 205 -39.90 -30.54 37.76
N ASP A 206 -41.10 -30.09 37.38
CA ASP A 206 -42.34 -30.91 37.28
C ASP A 206 -42.30 -31.93 36.12
N GLY A 207 -41.16 -32.04 35.41
CA GLY A 207 -40.81 -33.16 34.54
C GLY A 207 -41.67 -33.36 33.29
N LYS A 208 -42.66 -32.50 33.04
CA LYS A 208 -43.58 -32.53 31.89
C LYS A 208 -42.82 -32.31 30.58
N THR A 209 -42.36 -33.41 30.00
CA THR A 209 -41.87 -33.47 28.62
C THR A 209 -42.98 -33.12 27.65
N ILE A 210 -42.65 -32.35 26.62
CA ILE A 210 -43.59 -32.03 25.55
C ILE A 210 -43.79 -33.31 24.72
N GLY A 211 -45.01 -33.86 24.76
CA GLY A 211 -45.38 -35.10 24.07
C GLY A 211 -45.50 -34.92 22.56
N LEU A 212 -44.36 -34.81 21.87
CA LEU A 212 -44.30 -34.77 20.41
C LEU A 212 -44.28 -36.18 19.83
N SER A 213 -45.22 -36.46 18.91
CA SER A 213 -45.19 -37.68 18.12
C SER A 213 -44.00 -37.70 17.14
N VAL A 214 -43.59 -38.88 16.69
CA VAL A 214 -42.53 -39.05 15.67
C VAL A 214 -42.86 -38.27 14.39
N LYS A 215 -44.15 -38.14 14.02
CA LYS A 215 -44.58 -37.31 12.89
C LYS A 215 -44.28 -35.83 13.12
N GLN A 216 -44.61 -35.29 14.29
CA GLN A 216 -44.31 -33.90 14.65
C GLN A 216 -42.80 -33.64 14.75
N LEU A 217 -42.02 -34.57 15.31
CA LEU A 217 -40.56 -34.47 15.35
C LEU A 217 -39.95 -34.41 13.94
N LYS A 218 -40.41 -35.28 13.02
CA LYS A 218 -40.01 -35.24 11.60
C LYS A 218 -40.41 -33.94 10.93
N GLU A 219 -41.61 -33.43 11.19
CA GLU A 219 -42.10 -32.16 10.61
C GLU A 219 -41.32 -30.94 11.12
N ILE A 220 -41.00 -30.89 12.42
CA ILE A 220 -40.15 -29.84 12.99
C ILE A 220 -38.75 -29.91 12.38
N THR A 221 -38.16 -31.11 12.31
CA THR A 221 -36.83 -31.32 11.69
C THR A 221 -36.83 -30.84 10.24
N ALA A 222 -37.88 -31.15 9.45
CA ALA A 222 -37.99 -30.70 8.07
C ALA A 222 -38.16 -29.17 7.92
N LYS A 223 -38.78 -28.51 8.90
CA LYS A 223 -38.99 -27.05 8.89
C LYS A 223 -37.82 -26.24 9.45
N THR A 224 -37.00 -26.81 10.34
CA THR A 224 -35.93 -26.08 11.07
C THR A 224 -34.53 -26.61 10.81
N GLY A 225 -34.38 -27.82 10.26
CA GLY A 225 -33.12 -28.56 10.21
C GLY A 225 -32.70 -29.20 11.54
N ILE A 226 -33.36 -28.86 12.65
CA ILE A 226 -32.95 -29.25 14.00
C ILE A 226 -33.56 -30.61 14.38
N LYS A 227 -32.70 -31.59 14.69
CA LYS A 227 -33.09 -32.85 15.34
C LYS A 227 -33.01 -32.70 16.86
N PHE A 228 -34.03 -33.18 17.57
CA PHE A 228 -33.98 -33.30 19.03
C PHE A 228 -33.43 -34.67 19.42
N GLU A 229 -32.25 -34.70 20.05
CA GLU A 229 -31.60 -35.93 20.53
C GLU A 229 -32.26 -36.50 21.80
N LYS A 230 -32.96 -35.65 22.57
CA LYS A 230 -33.65 -35.99 23.81
C LYS A 230 -35.05 -35.37 23.87
N SER A 231 -35.91 -35.92 24.73
CA SER A 231 -37.21 -35.33 25.05
C SER A 231 -37.03 -33.94 25.69
N VAL A 232 -37.60 -32.90 25.09
CA VAL A 232 -37.54 -31.52 25.59
C VAL A 232 -38.64 -31.26 26.63
N THR A 233 -38.31 -30.58 27.72
CA THR A 233 -39.29 -30.10 28.73
C THR A 233 -39.89 -28.75 28.35
N VAL A 234 -40.99 -28.37 29.02
CA VAL A 234 -41.59 -27.02 28.83
C VAL A 234 -40.58 -25.92 29.14
N ASP A 235 -39.79 -26.07 30.21
CA ASP A 235 -38.80 -25.07 30.64
C ASP A 235 -37.62 -24.98 29.66
N GLU A 236 -37.11 -26.11 29.17
CA GLU A 236 -36.10 -26.14 28.11
C GLU A 236 -36.62 -25.47 26.83
N LEU A 237 -37.87 -25.71 26.43
CA LEU A 237 -38.46 -25.03 25.29
C LEU A 237 -38.62 -23.53 25.52
N ALA A 238 -39.03 -23.10 26.72
CA ALA A 238 -39.16 -21.68 27.05
C ALA A 238 -37.81 -20.95 26.96
N VAL A 239 -36.72 -21.58 27.43
CA VAL A 239 -35.34 -21.07 27.27
C VAL A 239 -34.97 -20.99 25.79
N ILE A 240 -35.20 -22.06 25.01
CA ILE A 240 -34.91 -22.09 23.56
C ILE A 240 -35.68 -20.98 22.82
N LEU A 241 -36.96 -20.76 23.15
CA LEU A 241 -37.78 -19.71 22.53
C LEU A 241 -37.28 -18.31 22.89
N LYS A 242 -36.91 -18.06 24.16
CA LYS A 242 -36.34 -16.79 24.61
C LYS A 242 -35.01 -16.50 23.90
N THR A 243 -34.07 -17.44 23.92
CA THR A 243 -32.76 -17.27 23.26
C THR A 243 -32.92 -17.01 21.76
N ASN A 244 -33.84 -17.70 21.08
CA ASN A 244 -34.14 -17.44 19.67
C ASN A 244 -34.79 -16.06 19.41
N HIS A 245 -35.53 -15.51 20.37
CA HIS A 245 -36.04 -14.14 20.28
C HIS A 245 -34.91 -13.13 20.44
N ASP A 246 -34.09 -13.28 21.48
CA ASP A 246 -32.95 -12.41 21.78
C ASP A 246 -31.93 -12.40 20.62
N LEU A 247 -31.64 -13.56 20.03
CA LEU A 247 -30.81 -13.69 18.82
C LEU A 247 -31.39 -12.95 17.61
N LYS A 248 -32.71 -12.96 17.40
CA LYS A 248 -33.35 -12.21 16.31
C LYS A 248 -33.28 -10.70 16.52
N VAL A 249 -33.40 -10.22 17.75
CA VAL A 249 -33.22 -8.81 18.09
C VAL A 249 -31.78 -8.38 17.82
N TYR A 250 -30.80 -9.20 18.23
CA TYR A 250 -29.38 -8.94 18.02
C TYR A 250 -28.98 -8.98 16.53
N ASP A 251 -29.45 -9.96 15.77
CA ASP A 251 -29.25 -10.05 14.31
C ASP A 251 -29.82 -8.83 13.57
N LYS A 252 -31.00 -8.33 13.98
CA LYS A 252 -31.56 -7.08 13.43
C LYS A 252 -30.63 -5.88 13.70
N ALA A 253 -30.16 -5.72 14.93
CA ALA A 253 -29.27 -4.62 15.31
C ALA A 253 -27.91 -4.69 14.58
N LEU A 254 -27.35 -5.90 14.39
CA LEU A 254 -26.14 -6.11 13.60
C LEU A 254 -26.35 -5.72 12.12
N LYS A 255 -27.48 -6.10 11.51
CA LYS A 255 -27.79 -5.74 10.12
C LYS A 255 -27.97 -4.24 9.92
N GLU A 256 -28.52 -3.54 10.90
CA GLU A 256 -28.67 -2.09 10.87
C GLU A 256 -27.29 -1.40 10.95
N ARG A 257 -26.43 -1.83 11.88
CA ARG A 257 -25.05 -1.35 12.02
C ARG A 257 -24.16 -1.69 10.81
N LEU A 258 -24.43 -2.81 10.13
CA LEU A 258 -23.74 -3.17 8.88
C LEU A 258 -24.08 -2.17 7.77
N ARG A 259 -25.37 -1.82 7.60
CA ARG A 259 -25.81 -0.81 6.61
C ARG A 259 -25.22 0.57 6.87
N GLU A 260 -25.12 0.99 8.12
CA GLU A 260 -24.42 2.23 8.50
C GLU A 260 -22.96 2.22 8.00
N LYS A 261 -22.25 1.10 8.22
CA LYS A 261 -20.85 0.95 7.79
C LYS A 261 -20.70 0.82 6.27
N GLU A 262 -21.64 0.18 5.58
CA GLU A 262 -21.68 0.16 4.11
C GLU A 262 -21.87 1.57 3.53
N HIS A 263 -22.73 2.39 4.14
CA HIS A 263 -22.92 3.79 3.76
C HIS A 263 -21.66 4.64 4.03
N GLU A 264 -21.03 4.47 5.19
CA GLU A 264 -19.76 5.14 5.53
C GLU A 264 -18.65 4.78 4.52
N VAL A 265 -18.46 3.50 4.20
CA VAL A 265 -17.50 3.05 3.18
C VAL A 265 -17.82 3.63 1.80
N SER A 266 -19.10 3.68 1.41
CA SER A 266 -19.52 4.30 0.14
C SER A 266 -19.15 5.79 0.07
N SER A 267 -19.45 6.54 1.13
CA SER A 267 -19.11 7.98 1.20
C SER A 267 -17.61 8.25 1.24
N LEU A 268 -16.83 7.43 1.96
CA LEU A 268 -15.37 7.50 1.96
C LEU A 268 -14.78 7.18 0.57
N LYS A 269 -15.36 6.24 -0.16
CA LYS A 269 -14.94 5.89 -1.53
C LYS A 269 -15.13 7.06 -2.50
N THR A 270 -16.28 7.76 -2.44
CA THR A 270 -16.51 8.98 -3.23
C THR A 270 -15.48 10.06 -2.92
N ALA A 271 -15.25 10.35 -1.63
CA ALA A 271 -14.27 11.33 -1.19
C ALA A 271 -12.81 10.97 -1.56
N SER A 272 -12.50 9.67 -1.72
CA SER A 272 -11.21 9.23 -2.29
C SER A 272 -11.12 9.57 -3.77
N SER A 273 -12.15 9.24 -4.56
CA SER A 273 -12.19 9.52 -6.01
C SER A 273 -12.05 11.02 -6.30
N GLU A 274 -12.68 11.88 -5.49
CA GLU A 274 -12.53 13.35 -5.59
C GLU A 274 -11.08 13.80 -5.35
N LYS A 275 -10.40 13.20 -4.37
CA LYS A 275 -8.98 13.47 -4.09
C LYS A 275 -8.08 12.97 -5.22
N ASP A 276 -8.36 11.80 -5.79
CA ASP A 276 -7.61 11.26 -6.93
C ASP A 276 -7.73 12.17 -8.16
N HIS A 277 -8.94 12.66 -8.47
CA HIS A 277 -9.15 13.69 -9.50
C HIS A 277 -8.40 14.99 -9.20
N ARG A 278 -8.35 15.42 -7.93
CA ARG A 278 -7.60 16.63 -7.53
C ARG A 278 -6.08 16.44 -7.66
N ILE A 279 -5.57 15.25 -7.33
CA ILE A 279 -4.15 14.90 -7.51
C ILE A 279 -3.77 14.94 -8.99
N GLU A 280 -4.57 14.33 -9.87
CA GLU A 280 -4.27 14.34 -11.32
C GLU A 280 -4.36 15.76 -11.92
N SER A 281 -5.30 16.59 -11.45
CA SER A 281 -5.38 18.01 -11.80
C SER A 281 -4.12 18.78 -11.38
N LEU A 282 -3.64 18.59 -10.15
CA LEU A 282 -2.41 19.25 -9.66
C LEU A 282 -1.15 18.77 -10.40
N LYS A 283 -1.07 17.47 -10.70
CA LYS A 283 0.03 16.86 -11.45
C LYS A 283 0.16 17.40 -12.87
N ASN A 284 -0.97 17.62 -13.56
CA ASN A 284 -0.97 18.31 -14.85
C ASN A 284 -0.49 19.76 -14.72
N HIS A 285 -0.96 20.49 -13.69
CA HIS A 285 -0.50 21.87 -13.46
C HIS A 285 1.01 21.95 -13.17
N VAL A 286 1.58 21.00 -12.40
CA VAL A 286 3.04 20.90 -12.18
C VAL A 286 3.78 20.73 -13.51
N LYS A 287 3.32 19.82 -14.38
CA LYS A 287 3.89 19.61 -15.72
C LYS A 287 3.84 20.88 -16.60
N ASP A 288 2.75 21.65 -16.52
CA ASP A 288 2.62 22.92 -17.24
C ASP A 288 3.53 24.02 -16.67
N ARG A 289 3.93 23.93 -15.38
CA ARG A 289 4.94 24.80 -14.78
C ARG A 289 6.36 24.36 -15.14
N ASP A 290 6.64 23.05 -15.16
CA ASP A 290 7.95 22.53 -15.55
C ASP A 290 8.31 22.92 -17.00
N THR A 291 7.36 22.80 -17.94
CA THR A 291 7.57 23.22 -19.34
C THR A 291 7.77 24.73 -19.48
N GLU A 292 7.09 25.57 -18.70
CA GLU A 292 7.35 27.02 -18.67
C GLU A 292 8.74 27.33 -18.09
N ILE A 293 9.17 26.62 -17.04
CA ILE A 293 10.51 26.75 -16.45
C ILE A 293 11.59 26.37 -17.47
N GLU A 294 11.40 25.31 -18.26
CA GLU A 294 12.33 24.95 -19.34
C GLU A 294 12.40 26.04 -20.42
N ASN A 295 11.25 26.57 -20.86
CA ASN A 295 11.19 27.67 -21.83
C ASN A 295 11.92 28.92 -21.30
N LEU A 296 11.62 29.36 -20.08
CA LEU A 296 12.28 30.51 -19.45
C LEU A 296 13.79 30.30 -19.28
N ARG A 297 14.24 29.09 -18.92
CA ARG A 297 15.69 28.76 -18.88
C ARG A 297 16.35 28.88 -20.25
N SER A 298 15.65 28.47 -21.32
CA SER A 298 16.17 28.60 -22.69
C SER A 298 16.28 30.07 -23.12
N GLU A 299 15.29 30.91 -22.76
CA GLU A 299 15.34 32.36 -23.00
C GLU A 299 16.46 33.05 -22.23
N VAL A 300 16.64 32.72 -20.95
CA VAL A 300 17.72 33.28 -20.12
C VAL A 300 19.07 32.94 -20.74
N LYS A 301 19.29 31.68 -21.13
CA LYS A 301 20.53 31.25 -21.79
C LYS A 301 20.78 31.98 -23.12
N ALA A 302 19.73 32.24 -23.91
CA ALA A 302 19.84 33.02 -25.14
C ALA A 302 20.22 34.49 -24.85
N LYS A 303 19.56 35.13 -23.87
CA LYS A 303 19.85 36.51 -23.43
C LYS A 303 21.26 36.63 -22.85
N GLU A 304 21.73 35.65 -22.07
CA GLU A 304 23.11 35.58 -21.57
C GLU A 304 24.13 35.52 -22.71
N ALA A 305 23.88 34.71 -23.75
CA ALA A 305 24.74 34.65 -24.93
C ALA A 305 24.81 36.00 -25.66
N THR A 306 23.66 36.67 -25.86
CA THR A 306 23.61 38.02 -26.46
C THR A 306 24.33 39.07 -25.60
N ILE A 307 24.16 39.03 -24.27
CA ILE A 307 24.88 39.94 -23.35
C ILE A 307 26.39 39.71 -23.40
N ASN A 308 26.84 38.46 -23.48
CA ASN A 308 28.27 38.16 -23.59
C ASN A 308 28.83 38.61 -24.95
N GLN A 309 28.06 38.48 -26.03
CA GLN A 309 28.42 39.01 -27.34
C GLN A 309 28.49 40.54 -27.34
N SER A 310 27.53 41.25 -26.74
CA SER A 310 27.54 42.71 -26.65
C SER A 310 28.73 43.20 -25.82
N LYS A 311 29.01 42.57 -24.68
CA LYS A 311 30.21 42.88 -23.86
C LYS A 311 31.52 42.70 -24.63
N ALA A 312 31.62 41.67 -25.47
CA ALA A 312 32.80 41.46 -26.31
C ALA A 312 32.96 42.59 -27.34
N ALA A 313 31.86 43.01 -27.98
CA ALA A 313 31.86 44.14 -28.91
C ALA A 313 32.14 45.49 -28.22
N ASP A 314 31.64 45.71 -27.00
CA ASP A 314 31.95 46.90 -26.19
C ASP A 314 33.45 46.98 -25.85
N ILE A 315 34.07 45.84 -25.51
CA ILE A 315 35.53 45.76 -25.26
C ILE A 315 36.32 46.05 -26.54
N GLU A 316 35.91 45.51 -27.69
CA GLU A 316 36.53 45.79 -28.99
C GLU A 316 36.40 47.28 -29.39
N SER A 317 35.23 47.88 -29.13
CA SER A 317 34.98 49.31 -29.35
C SER A 317 35.83 50.20 -28.45
N GLU A 318 35.99 49.87 -27.16
CA GLU A 318 36.81 50.65 -26.24
C GLU A 318 38.31 50.49 -26.52
N ASN A 319 38.75 49.32 -26.99
CA ASN A 319 40.12 49.09 -27.47
C ASN A 319 40.42 49.93 -28.72
N THR A 320 39.58 49.87 -29.75
CA THR A 320 39.77 50.66 -30.99
C THR A 320 39.70 52.17 -30.73
N LYS A 321 38.82 52.62 -29.83
CA LYS A 321 38.79 54.01 -29.33
C LYS A 321 40.10 54.40 -28.62
N SER A 322 40.68 53.52 -27.81
CA SER A 322 41.96 53.75 -27.14
C SER A 322 43.12 53.86 -28.14
N GLU A 323 43.14 52.99 -29.17
CA GLU A 323 44.11 53.07 -30.27
C GLU A 323 43.99 54.37 -31.06
N LEU A 324 42.76 54.77 -31.43
CA LEU A 324 42.50 56.04 -32.13
C LEU A 324 42.89 57.25 -31.28
N GLN A 325 42.69 57.20 -29.96
CA GLN A 325 43.08 58.28 -29.04
C GLN A 325 44.61 58.43 -28.95
N GLU A 326 45.37 57.32 -28.96
CA GLU A 326 46.83 57.39 -29.02
C GLU A 326 47.34 57.86 -30.39
N GLN A 327 46.71 57.42 -31.50
CA GLN A 327 47.01 57.96 -32.83
C GLN A 327 46.77 59.48 -32.91
N LEU A 328 45.67 59.96 -32.32
CA LEU A 328 45.37 61.39 -32.23
C LEU A 328 46.46 62.12 -31.44
N ARG A 329 46.88 61.59 -30.28
CA ARG A 329 47.95 62.17 -29.44
C ARG A 329 49.28 62.27 -30.19
N ILE A 330 49.63 61.25 -30.98
CA ILE A 330 50.82 61.27 -31.86
C ILE A 330 50.69 62.38 -32.92
N LYS A 331 49.52 62.52 -33.56
CA LYS A 331 49.28 63.56 -34.57
C LYS A 331 49.29 64.97 -33.98
N GLU A 332 48.80 65.16 -32.76
CA GLU A 332 48.89 66.43 -32.04
C GLU A 332 50.35 66.77 -31.68
N ALA A 333 51.16 65.78 -31.26
CA ALA A 333 52.59 65.99 -31.01
C ALA A 333 53.37 66.32 -32.31
N GLU A 334 53.04 65.68 -33.43
CA GLU A 334 53.58 66.05 -34.75
C GLU A 334 53.21 67.48 -35.15
N LYS A 335 51.94 67.86 -34.98
CA LYS A 335 51.44 69.23 -35.24
C LYS A 335 52.18 70.26 -34.37
N GLN A 336 52.39 69.97 -33.10
CA GLN A 336 53.07 70.91 -32.19
C GLN A 336 54.55 71.08 -32.57
N ARG A 337 55.25 69.99 -32.96
CA ARG A 337 56.60 70.10 -33.53
C ARG A 337 56.67 70.93 -34.82
N LEU A 338 55.62 70.87 -35.65
CA LEU A 338 55.53 71.73 -36.85
C LEU A 338 55.29 73.19 -36.48
N ILE A 339 54.47 73.48 -35.46
CA ILE A 339 54.26 74.84 -34.93
C ILE A 339 55.56 75.40 -34.32
N GLU A 340 56.30 74.60 -33.53
CA GLU A 340 57.62 75.00 -33.01
C GLU A 340 58.61 75.34 -34.12
N LYS A 341 58.69 74.49 -35.16
CA LYS A 341 59.51 74.78 -36.35
C LYS A 341 59.09 76.07 -37.04
N ALA A 342 57.78 76.28 -37.25
CA ALA A 342 57.26 77.50 -37.86
C ALA A 342 57.57 78.74 -37.01
N ASN A 343 57.40 78.66 -35.69
CA ASN A 343 57.71 79.75 -34.76
C ASN A 343 59.21 80.09 -34.72
N ASN A 344 60.09 79.10 -34.80
CA ASN A 344 61.54 79.32 -34.91
C ASN A 344 61.88 80.08 -36.21
N ILE A 345 61.30 79.67 -37.34
CA ILE A 345 61.47 80.37 -38.64
C ILE A 345 60.90 81.80 -38.55
N ILE A 346 59.74 82.00 -37.93
CA ILE A 346 59.14 83.34 -37.73
C ILE A 346 60.03 84.21 -36.85
N SER A 347 60.63 83.66 -35.78
CA SER A 347 61.56 84.37 -34.91
C SER A 347 62.82 84.81 -35.65
N GLU A 348 63.40 83.90 -36.45
CA GLU A 348 64.55 84.18 -37.30
C GLU A 348 64.25 85.25 -38.36
N LYS A 349 63.06 85.19 -38.98
CA LYS A 349 62.58 86.21 -39.93
C LYS A 349 62.29 87.54 -39.27
N ASN A 350 61.72 87.56 -38.06
CA ASN A 350 61.53 88.79 -37.28
C ASN A 350 62.87 89.43 -36.88
N HIS A 351 63.89 88.62 -36.57
CA HIS A 351 65.23 89.14 -36.32
C HIS A 351 65.85 89.75 -37.59
N GLN A 352 65.72 89.08 -38.75
CA GLN A 352 66.11 89.65 -40.05
C GLN A 352 65.39 90.97 -40.35
N ILE A 353 64.08 91.04 -40.09
CA ILE A 353 63.28 92.27 -40.24
C ILE A 353 63.78 93.36 -39.28
N GLN A 354 64.12 93.04 -38.02
CA GLN A 354 64.69 94.01 -37.08
C GLN A 354 66.01 94.60 -37.59
N THR A 355 66.94 93.75 -38.06
CA THR A 355 68.23 94.19 -38.61
C THR A 355 68.03 95.14 -39.80
N VAL A 356 67.21 94.74 -40.78
CA VAL A 356 66.87 95.57 -41.94
C VAL A 356 66.11 96.85 -41.54
N THR A 357 65.35 96.84 -40.44
CA THR A 357 64.68 98.03 -39.90
C THR A 357 65.68 98.98 -39.24
N THR A 358 66.71 98.48 -38.55
CA THR A 358 67.78 99.32 -38.01
C THR A 358 68.66 99.91 -39.12
N GLU A 359 68.99 99.13 -40.15
CA GLU A 359 69.71 99.60 -41.34
C GLU A 359 68.92 100.70 -42.07
N ASN A 360 67.61 100.49 -42.30
CA ASN A 360 66.75 101.53 -42.89
C ASN A 360 66.71 102.80 -42.02
N LYS A 361 66.67 102.70 -40.69
CA LYS A 361 66.70 103.88 -39.80
C LYS A 361 68.02 104.65 -39.91
N ASP A 362 69.15 103.96 -40.05
CA ASP A 362 70.45 104.62 -40.22
C ASP A 362 70.61 105.21 -41.62
N LEU A 363 70.09 104.56 -42.67
CA LEU A 363 69.96 105.16 -44.00
C LEU A 363 69.05 106.40 -43.99
N GLN A 364 67.95 106.38 -43.23
CA GLN A 364 67.07 107.54 -43.04
C GLN A 364 67.83 108.71 -42.38
N ARG A 365 68.64 108.43 -41.35
CA ARG A 365 69.51 109.42 -40.70
C ARG A 365 70.57 110.00 -41.64
N GLN A 366 71.14 109.17 -42.52
CA GLN A 366 72.07 109.63 -43.56
C GLN A 366 71.37 110.53 -44.59
N LEU A 367 70.14 110.22 -44.99
CA LEU A 367 69.32 111.09 -45.82
C LEU A 367 68.99 112.43 -45.15
N ASP A 368 68.57 112.42 -43.87
CA ASP A 368 68.32 113.65 -43.09
C ASP A 368 69.59 114.52 -42.96
N TYR A 369 70.75 113.88 -42.78
CA TYR A 369 72.05 114.56 -42.73
C TYR A 369 72.36 115.24 -44.08
N LEU A 370 72.25 114.49 -45.19
CA LEU A 370 72.50 115.00 -46.54
C LEU A 370 71.49 116.10 -46.94
N GLN A 371 70.23 116.00 -46.51
CA GLN A 371 69.25 117.08 -46.70
C GLN A 371 69.63 118.35 -45.95
N LYS A 372 70.10 118.26 -44.69
CA LYS A 372 70.63 119.42 -43.95
C LYS A 372 71.88 120.02 -44.59
N GLU A 373 72.73 119.19 -45.17
CA GLU A 373 73.96 119.62 -45.85
C GLU A 373 73.65 120.30 -47.19
N LEU A 374 72.64 119.80 -47.93
CA LEU A 374 72.06 120.44 -49.10
C LEU A 374 71.41 121.79 -48.76
N GLU A 375 70.65 121.89 -47.67
CA GLU A 375 69.99 123.16 -47.31
C GLU A 375 71.03 124.25 -46.93
N LYS A 376 72.08 123.87 -46.19
CA LYS A 376 73.24 124.74 -45.95
C LYS A 376 73.95 125.17 -47.24
N SER A 377 73.98 124.33 -48.28
CA SER A 377 74.60 124.71 -49.55
C SER A 377 73.72 125.71 -50.32
N LYS A 378 72.39 125.57 -50.27
CA LYS A 378 71.44 126.56 -50.81
C LYS A 378 71.53 127.91 -50.09
N GLU A 379 71.58 127.93 -48.76
CA GLU A 379 71.80 129.18 -47.98
C GLU A 379 73.08 129.88 -48.42
N ARG A 380 74.16 129.10 -48.66
CA ARG A 380 75.45 129.61 -49.11
C ARG A 380 75.44 130.13 -50.54
N ILE A 381 74.61 129.57 -51.42
CA ILE A 381 74.34 130.13 -52.76
C ILE A 381 73.63 131.48 -52.62
N TYR A 382 72.60 131.57 -51.76
CA TYR A 382 71.87 132.81 -51.49
C TYR A 382 72.79 133.95 -50.99
N GLU A 383 73.74 133.65 -50.10
CA GLU A 383 74.75 134.61 -49.64
C GLU A 383 75.72 135.06 -50.74
N LEU A 384 76.06 134.18 -51.69
CA LEU A 384 76.96 134.47 -52.80
C LEU A 384 76.27 135.32 -53.88
N GLU A 385 75.01 135.02 -54.19
CA GLU A 385 74.18 135.82 -55.09
C GLU A 385 73.97 137.24 -54.55
N ALA A 386 73.72 137.40 -53.24
CA ALA A 386 73.62 138.71 -52.60
C ALA A 386 74.92 139.54 -52.73
N LYS A 387 76.09 138.93 -52.49
CA LYS A 387 77.41 139.58 -52.63
C LYS A 387 77.77 139.89 -54.09
N GLN A 388 77.22 139.16 -55.05
CA GLN A 388 77.41 139.44 -56.46
C GLN A 388 76.61 140.68 -56.89
N HIS A 389 75.38 140.82 -56.40
CA HIS A 389 74.53 141.98 -56.71
C HIS A 389 75.05 143.29 -56.07
N GLU A 390 75.63 143.22 -54.87
CA GLU A 390 76.23 144.38 -54.19
C GLU A 390 77.43 144.96 -54.98
N LYS A 391 78.25 144.09 -55.61
CA LYS A 391 79.37 144.50 -56.49
C LYS A 391 78.93 145.10 -57.83
N GLU A 392 77.77 144.75 -58.36
CA GLU A 392 77.24 145.35 -59.60
C GLU A 392 76.80 146.82 -59.44
N LEU A 393 76.55 147.26 -58.20
CA LEU A 393 76.15 148.63 -57.88
C LEU A 393 77.33 149.61 -57.73
N GLU A 394 78.48 149.17 -57.20
CA GLU A 394 79.67 150.04 -57.07
C GLU A 394 80.34 150.36 -58.42
N HIS A 395 80.32 149.44 -59.38
CA HIS A 395 81.08 149.58 -60.63
C HIS A 395 80.47 150.57 -61.65
N LYS A 396 79.33 151.21 -61.31
CA LYS A 396 78.53 152.05 -62.22
C LYS A 396 78.84 153.55 -62.15
N LYS A 397 79.98 153.93 -61.56
CA LYS A 397 80.32 155.33 -61.24
C LYS A 397 81.78 155.73 -61.47
N LEU A 398 82.43 155.25 -62.55
CA LEU A 398 83.53 155.99 -63.20
C LEU A 398 83.71 155.54 -64.66
N GLU A 399 84.12 156.50 -65.50
CA GLU A 399 84.52 156.39 -66.92
C GLU A 399 83.47 156.05 -68.00
N ARG A 400 83.41 156.95 -68.99
CA ARG A 400 82.82 156.77 -70.33
C ARG A 400 84.00 156.52 -71.28
N ASP A 401 83.86 155.59 -72.22
CA ASP A 401 83.96 155.93 -73.66
C ASP A 401 83.57 154.76 -74.59
N GLN A 402 83.25 155.12 -75.84
CA GLN A 402 83.12 154.26 -77.04
C GLN A 402 81.89 153.33 -77.21
N THR A 403 80.76 153.98 -77.49
CA THR A 403 80.01 153.89 -78.77
C THR A 403 79.53 152.56 -79.41
N TRP A 404 78.19 152.47 -79.52
CA TRP A 404 77.36 151.96 -80.65
C TRP A 404 77.36 150.46 -81.04
N GLY A 405 76.14 149.87 -81.16
CA GLY A 405 75.81 149.07 -82.35
C GLY A 405 75.07 147.71 -82.24
N ASN A 406 73.80 147.71 -81.84
CA ASN A 406 72.65 147.06 -82.52
C ASN A 406 72.62 145.56 -82.99
N ASN A 407 71.42 144.95 -82.85
CA ASN A 407 70.71 144.05 -83.80
C ASN A 407 70.69 142.49 -83.64
N SER A 408 69.48 141.97 -83.30
CA SER A 408 68.71 140.80 -83.82
C SER A 408 69.35 139.55 -84.50
N GLY A 409 68.81 138.34 -84.23
CA GLY A 409 68.92 137.17 -85.14
C GLY A 409 68.23 135.85 -84.69
N TRP A 410 67.44 135.21 -85.57
CA TRP A 410 66.59 134.00 -85.42
C TRP A 410 67.27 132.62 -85.69
N GLY A 411 66.64 131.49 -85.25
CA GLY A 411 66.67 130.14 -85.90
C GLY A 411 67.41 128.98 -85.15
N THR A 412 66.81 127.82 -84.74
CA THR A 412 66.43 126.55 -85.47
C THR A 412 67.61 125.59 -85.85
N THR A 413 67.62 124.24 -85.76
CA THR A 413 66.59 123.15 -85.58
C THR A 413 67.20 121.73 -85.30
N SER A 414 66.38 120.72 -84.88
CA SER A 414 66.50 119.22 -85.10
C SER A 414 67.61 118.37 -84.40
N SER A 415 67.63 117.01 -84.33
CA SER A 415 66.64 115.88 -84.19
C SER A 415 67.39 114.50 -84.16
N TRP A 416 66.68 113.34 -84.04
CA TRP A 416 67.11 111.89 -84.06
C TRP A 416 67.73 111.30 -82.75
N GLY A 417 67.56 110.00 -82.38
CA GLY A 417 66.74 108.88 -82.91
C GLY A 417 67.13 107.48 -82.32
N ASP A 418 66.25 106.46 -82.44
CA ASP A 418 66.47 104.99 -82.25
C ASP A 418 66.74 104.39 -80.84
N ASN A 419 66.34 103.14 -80.45
CA ASN A 419 65.51 102.12 -81.14
C ASN A 419 64.80 101.09 -80.18
N THR A 420 63.67 100.53 -80.66
CA THR A 420 62.87 99.30 -80.30
C THR A 420 63.25 98.32 -79.16
N LYS A 421 62.23 97.78 -78.43
CA LYS A 421 61.57 96.46 -78.71
C LYS A 421 60.41 96.07 -77.76
N THR A 422 59.58 95.13 -78.26
CA THR A 422 58.39 94.48 -77.65
C THR A 422 58.68 93.09 -77.07
N TYR A 423 57.66 92.49 -76.41
CA TYR A 423 57.35 91.09 -75.98
C TYR A 423 56.96 91.07 -74.48
N SER A 424 56.07 90.26 -73.92
CA SER A 424 54.93 89.41 -74.32
C SER A 424 54.50 88.62 -73.05
N GLU A 425 53.39 87.88 -73.16
CA GLU A 425 52.96 86.69 -72.40
C GLU A 425 54.11 85.80 -71.83
N ASP A 426 53.98 84.93 -70.82
CA ASP A 426 52.91 83.97 -70.55
C ASP A 426 53.11 83.26 -69.17
N LYS A 427 52.12 82.44 -68.79
CA LYS A 427 52.02 81.44 -67.71
C LYS A 427 53.32 80.77 -67.22
N THR A 428 53.31 80.36 -65.95
CA THR A 428 53.38 78.91 -65.64
C THR A 428 52.13 78.46 -64.89
N TRP A 429 51.71 77.23 -65.18
CA TRP A 429 50.64 76.49 -64.50
C TRP A 429 51.12 75.97 -63.13
#